data_AF-A0AAU4WT00-F1
#
_entry.id   AF-A0AAU4WT00-F1
#
_cell.length_a   1.000
_cell.length_b   1.000
_cell.length_c   1.000
_cell.angle_alpha   90.00
_cell.angle_beta   90.00
_cell.angle_gamma   90.00
#
_symmetry.space_group_name_H-M   'P 1'
#
loop_
_entity.id
_entity.type
_entity.pdbx_description
1 polymer ?
#
loop_
_entity_poly.entity_id
_entity_poly.type
_entity_poly.pdbx_seq_one_letter_code
_entity_poly.pdbx_strand_id
1 'polypeptide(L)'
;MTYWFPAADRGKATGMFQSAVAISSIIGNPLGGYLIGLHGLAGLDGWKWMFLLEGAPTVLLAIAVPWLLTDLPEQASWLTGEEKTLLTDRITADRPDPSLRSPRRARAVIGDSRVLGLMFVYFAIQISVYGVTFWLPALVGRIDGLGDVGIGFVSALPWVFALLGVVILPWYSDRTGDRRGPLRIALVLTVVGLLGGVLLPPVPAVAALCVAAFGFLGAQPVFWTVPPTILAGIQIAATIPLISGFGNLGGFVGRYVMGAVESGTGSGAGGLYVIAAIAAAGAVVVTGFHWVGQTTRTPAERTEDDAHRALR
;
A
#
# COMPACT_ATOMS: atom_id res chain seq x y z
N MET A 1 7.41 2.62 13.92
CA MET A 1 6.15 3.42 13.90
C MET A 1 5.60 3.67 15.30
N THR A 2 5.18 2.63 16.03
CA THR A 2 4.55 2.77 17.36
C THR A 2 5.46 3.28 18.49
N TYR A 3 6.78 3.11 18.35
CA TYR A 3 7.78 3.59 19.32
C TYR A 3 8.26 5.02 19.10
N TRP A 4 7.91 5.65 17.97
CA TRP A 4 8.47 6.94 17.56
C TRP A 4 7.41 7.97 17.15
N PHE A 5 6.18 7.54 16.85
CA PHE A 5 5.12 8.43 16.38
C PHE A 5 3.87 8.34 17.29
N PRO A 6 3.43 9.48 17.86
CA PRO A 6 2.11 9.60 18.48
C PRO A 6 1.00 9.22 17.50
N ALA A 7 -0.17 8.79 18.02
CA ALA A 7 -1.30 8.31 17.23
C ALA A 7 -1.71 9.28 16.11
N ALA A 8 -1.68 10.58 16.40
CA ALA A 8 -2.00 11.65 15.45
C ALA A 8 -1.07 11.69 14.23
N ASP A 9 0.22 11.35 14.39
CA ASP A 9 1.23 11.45 13.33
C ASP A 9 1.50 10.13 12.61
N ARG A 10 1.03 8.99 13.16
CA ARG A 10 1.21 7.66 12.56
C ARG A 10 0.68 7.57 11.13
N GLY A 11 -0.42 8.27 10.81
CA GLY A 11 -0.98 8.29 9.46
C GLY A 11 -0.01 8.86 8.43
N LYS A 12 0.63 9.99 8.73
CA LYS A 12 1.63 10.64 7.88
C LYS A 12 2.87 9.76 7.71
N ALA A 13 3.37 9.21 8.82
CA ALA A 13 4.53 8.33 8.79
C ALA A 13 4.25 7.06 7.95
N THR A 14 3.07 6.46 8.08
CA THR A 14 2.65 5.31 7.28
C THR A 14 2.54 5.67 5.80
N GLY A 15 1.96 6.83 5.46
CA GLY A 15 1.93 7.33 4.08
C GLY A 15 3.33 7.49 3.48
N MET A 16 4.25 8.12 4.22
CA MET A 16 5.65 8.29 3.79
C MET A 16 6.36 6.94 3.58
N PHE A 17 6.13 5.97 4.47
CA PHE A 17 6.66 4.61 4.33
C PHE A 17 6.12 3.91 3.08
N GLN A 18 4.83 4.04 2.80
CA GLN A 18 4.21 3.42 1.62
C GLN A 18 4.65 4.09 0.32
N SER A 19 4.91 5.40 0.31
CA SER A 19 5.51 6.11 -0.82
C SER A 19 6.87 5.55 -1.19
N ALA A 20 7.64 5.03 -0.24
CA ALA A 20 8.94 4.40 -0.50
C ALA A 20 8.82 3.19 -1.44
N VAL A 21 7.72 2.43 -1.36
CA VAL A 21 7.45 1.29 -2.26
C VAL A 21 7.29 1.75 -3.71
N ALA A 22 6.53 2.83 -3.93
CA ALA A 22 6.34 3.40 -5.25
C ALA A 22 7.66 3.99 -5.79
N ILE A 23 8.38 4.75 -4.97
CA ILE A 23 9.68 5.35 -5.35
C ILE A 23 10.70 4.26 -5.71
N SER A 24 10.77 3.19 -4.90
CA SER A 24 11.62 2.04 -5.18
C SER A 24 11.27 1.39 -6.51
N SER A 25 10.00 1.25 -6.86
CA SER A 25 9.58 0.67 -8.14
C SER A 25 9.84 1.59 -9.34
N ILE A 26 9.72 2.92 -9.14
CA ILE A 26 10.02 3.93 -10.17
C ILE A 26 11.51 3.89 -10.56
N ILE A 27 12.40 3.71 -9.59
CA ILE A 27 13.86 3.67 -9.81
C ILE A 27 14.32 2.25 -10.17
N GLY A 28 13.77 1.23 -9.50
CA GLY A 28 14.17 -0.16 -9.63
C GLY A 28 13.82 -0.76 -10.99
N ASN A 29 12.65 -0.42 -11.57
CA ASN A 29 12.27 -1.02 -12.86
C ASN A 29 13.20 -0.60 -14.02
N PRO A 30 13.54 0.69 -14.21
CA PRO A 30 14.52 1.10 -15.22
C PRO A 30 15.94 0.60 -14.92
N LEU A 31 16.35 0.64 -13.65
CA LEU A 31 17.65 0.13 -13.22
C LEU A 31 17.79 -1.36 -13.55
N GLY A 32 16.78 -2.16 -13.21
CA GLY A 32 16.75 -3.58 -13.51
C GLY A 32 16.79 -3.87 -15.01
N GLY A 33 16.04 -3.11 -15.82
CA GLY A 33 16.11 -3.22 -17.28
C GLY A 33 17.50 -2.89 -17.85
N TYR A 34 18.18 -1.88 -17.29
CA TYR A 34 19.56 -1.56 -17.65
C TYR A 34 20.54 -2.67 -17.27
N LEU A 35 20.41 -3.24 -16.07
CA LEU A 35 21.29 -4.30 -15.58
C LEU A 35 21.14 -5.61 -16.35
N ILE A 36 19.92 -5.98 -16.74
CA ILE A 36 19.66 -7.13 -17.63
C ILE A 36 20.35 -6.94 -18.98
N GLY A 37 20.32 -5.71 -19.52
CA GLY A 37 21.00 -5.35 -20.76
C GLY A 37 22.54 -5.43 -20.71
N LEU A 38 23.16 -5.55 -19.52
CA LEU A 38 24.61 -5.77 -19.37
C LEU A 38 25.03 -7.22 -19.61
N HIS A 39 24.14 -8.07 -20.14
CA HIS A 39 24.46 -9.45 -20.47
C HIS A 39 25.70 -9.55 -21.37
N GLY A 40 26.68 -10.37 -20.95
CA GLY A 40 27.95 -10.56 -21.65
C GLY A 40 29.06 -9.57 -21.22
N LEU A 41 28.74 -8.51 -20.47
CA LEU A 41 29.75 -7.64 -19.88
C LEU A 41 30.54 -8.40 -18.81
N ALA A 42 31.87 -8.42 -18.96
CA ALA A 42 32.79 -9.20 -18.12
C ALA A 42 32.50 -10.71 -18.08
N GLY A 43 31.82 -11.26 -19.10
CA GLY A 43 31.45 -12.68 -19.17
C GLY A 43 30.35 -13.09 -18.19
N LEU A 44 29.64 -12.12 -17.60
CA LEU A 44 28.55 -12.36 -16.65
C LEU A 44 27.19 -12.18 -17.32
N ASP A 45 26.22 -12.97 -16.85
CA ASP A 45 24.82 -12.79 -17.23
C ASP A 45 24.25 -11.53 -16.56
N GLY A 46 23.35 -10.81 -17.23
CA GLY A 46 22.74 -9.58 -16.70
C GLY A 46 22.07 -9.73 -15.32
N TRP A 47 21.48 -10.89 -15.03
CA TRP A 47 20.88 -11.15 -13.72
C TRP A 47 21.93 -11.21 -12.58
N LYS A 48 23.18 -11.60 -12.86
CA LYS A 48 24.27 -11.59 -11.88
C LYS A 48 24.65 -10.15 -11.52
N TRP A 49 24.60 -9.23 -12.50
CA TRP A 49 24.80 -7.80 -12.26
C TRP A 49 23.71 -7.22 -11.36
N MET A 50 22.46 -7.67 -11.46
CA MET A 50 21.39 -7.29 -10.52
C MET A 50 21.74 -7.68 -9.08
N PHE A 51 22.19 -8.91 -8.84
CA PHE A 51 22.60 -9.34 -7.49
C PHE A 51 23.81 -8.56 -6.95
N LEU A 52 24.78 -8.24 -7.80
CA LEU A 52 25.96 -7.49 -7.38
C LEU A 52 25.63 -6.03 -7.08
N LEU A 53 24.90 -5.36 -7.95
CA LEU A 53 24.69 -3.91 -7.85
C LEU A 53 23.46 -3.51 -7.04
N GLU A 54 22.42 -4.34 -6.95
CA GLU A 54 21.27 -4.08 -6.05
C GLU A 54 21.43 -4.83 -4.72
N GLY A 55 21.92 -6.07 -4.78
CA GLY A 55 22.08 -6.91 -3.59
C GLY A 55 23.21 -6.46 -2.67
N ALA A 56 24.39 -6.13 -3.19
CA ALA A 56 25.53 -5.77 -2.34
C ALA A 56 25.27 -4.50 -1.50
N PRO A 57 24.75 -3.38 -2.06
CA PRO A 57 24.40 -2.22 -1.25
C PRO A 57 23.35 -2.54 -0.19
N THR A 58 22.37 -3.41 -0.51
CA THR A 58 21.36 -3.84 0.45
C THR A 58 21.96 -4.64 1.61
N VAL A 59 22.91 -5.54 1.34
CA VAL A 59 23.63 -6.29 2.37
C VAL A 59 24.48 -5.37 3.23
N LEU A 60 25.21 -4.43 2.62
CA LEU A 60 26.00 -3.44 3.35
C LEU A 60 25.12 -2.56 4.24
N LEU A 61 23.97 -2.12 3.74
CA LEU A 61 23.00 -1.37 4.53
C LEU A 61 22.45 -2.23 5.68
N ALA A 62 22.09 -3.49 5.44
CA ALA A 62 21.61 -4.40 6.48
C ALA A 62 22.65 -4.63 7.58
N ILE A 63 23.93 -4.74 7.20
CA ILE A 63 25.05 -4.78 8.15
C ILE A 63 25.14 -3.44 8.89
N ALA A 64 24.93 -2.31 8.23
CA ALA A 64 24.99 -0.98 8.84
C ALA A 64 23.82 -0.63 9.78
N VAL A 65 22.64 -1.24 9.60
CA VAL A 65 21.40 -0.95 10.33
C VAL A 65 21.57 -0.95 11.86
N PRO A 66 22.23 -1.93 12.50
CA PRO A 66 22.45 -1.92 13.96
C PRO A 66 23.21 -0.71 14.48
N TRP A 67 24.00 -0.03 13.65
CA TRP A 67 24.72 1.19 14.02
C TRP A 67 24.01 2.48 13.57
N LEU A 68 23.19 2.39 12.51
CA LEU A 68 22.56 3.56 11.91
C LEU A 68 21.15 3.84 12.47
N LEU A 69 20.39 2.79 12.81
CA LEU A 69 19.04 2.93 13.35
C LEU A 69 19.04 2.86 14.87
N THR A 70 18.33 3.80 15.49
CA THR A 70 18.09 3.83 16.93
C THR A 70 16.69 3.29 17.22
N ASP A 71 16.60 2.21 18.01
CA ASP A 71 15.32 1.51 18.23
C ASP A 71 14.35 2.32 19.10
N LEU A 72 14.87 3.01 20.12
CA LEU A 72 14.06 3.72 21.11
C LEU A 72 14.41 5.22 21.17
N PRO A 73 13.41 6.10 21.38
CA PRO A 73 13.65 7.53 21.59
C PRO A 73 14.69 7.83 22.68
N GLU A 74 14.71 7.03 23.74
CA GLU A 74 15.64 7.15 24.86
C GLU A 74 17.10 6.96 24.44
N GLN A 75 17.35 6.10 23.45
CA GLN A 75 18.67 5.79 22.90
C GLN A 75 19.14 6.81 21.86
N ALA A 76 18.27 7.75 21.45
CA ALA A 76 18.58 8.74 20.41
C ALA A 76 19.70 9.68 20.84
N SER A 77 20.83 9.68 20.13
CA SER A 77 21.93 10.62 20.42
C SER A 77 21.66 12.06 19.99
N TRP A 78 20.68 12.25 19.11
CA TRP A 78 20.34 13.53 18.49
C TRP A 78 19.18 14.28 19.16
N LEU A 79 18.53 13.68 20.16
CA LEU A 79 17.47 14.31 20.96
C LEU A 79 18.00 14.79 22.30
N THR A 80 17.57 15.97 22.74
CA THR A 80 17.82 16.47 24.10
C THR A 80 17.03 15.65 25.14
N GLY A 81 17.46 15.69 26.41
CA GLY A 81 16.79 14.95 27.48
C GLY A 81 15.31 15.35 27.67
N GLU A 82 15.00 16.63 27.46
CA GLU A 82 13.63 17.15 27.54
C GLU A 82 12.76 16.65 26.38
N GLU A 83 13.29 16.65 25.14
CA GLU A 83 12.59 16.11 23.97
C GLU A 83 12.33 14.61 24.08
N LYS A 84 13.29 13.85 24.62
CA LYS A 84 13.12 12.40 24.87
C LYS A 84 11.98 12.13 25.83
N THR A 85 11.92 12.90 26.92
CA THR A 85 10.89 12.77 27.96
C THR A 85 9.53 13.11 27.37
N LEU A 86 9.42 14.27 26.71
CA LEU A 86 8.19 14.74 26.07
C LEU A 86 7.65 13.74 25.02
N LEU A 87 8.53 13.16 24.20
CA LEU A 87 8.14 12.17 23.19
C LEU A 87 7.67 10.86 23.84
N THR A 88 8.39 10.39 24.86
CA THR A 88 8.07 9.15 25.57
C THR A 88 6.74 9.27 26.32
N ASP A 89 6.48 10.41 26.96
CA ASP A 89 5.23 10.68 27.66
C ASP A 89 4.03 10.66 26.71
N ARG A 90 4.14 11.34 25.55
CA ARG A 90 3.10 11.33 24.52
C ARG A 90 2.81 9.93 23.98
N ILE A 91 3.85 9.14 23.72
CA ILE A 91 3.70 7.76 23.23
C ILE A 91 3.07 6.86 24.30
N THR A 92 3.43 7.06 25.58
CA THR A 92 2.93 6.25 26.70
C THR A 92 1.47 6.58 27.00
N ALA A 93 1.08 7.85 26.93
CA ALA A 93 -0.32 8.28 27.05
C ALA A 93 -1.23 7.67 25.96
N ASP A 94 -0.69 7.42 24.78
CA ASP A 94 -1.39 6.79 23.65
C ASP A 94 -1.45 5.25 23.71
N ARG A 95 -0.83 4.61 24.73
CA ARG A 95 -0.86 3.14 24.83
C ARG A 95 -2.24 2.67 25.27
N PRO A 96 -2.88 1.75 24.55
CA PRO A 96 -4.14 1.17 24.98
C PRO A 96 -3.95 0.39 26.29
N ASP A 97 -4.92 0.51 27.19
CA ASP A 97 -4.92 -0.14 28.51
C ASP A 97 -4.59 -1.65 28.39
N PRO A 98 -3.52 -2.14 29.05
CA PRO A 98 -3.13 -3.55 29.06
C PRO A 98 -4.25 -4.49 29.51
N SER A 99 -5.17 -4.03 30.38
CA SER A 99 -6.30 -4.80 30.88
C SER A 99 -7.28 -5.23 29.77
N LEU A 100 -7.21 -4.57 28.61
CA LEU A 100 -8.03 -4.90 27.45
C LEU A 100 -7.56 -6.20 26.76
N ARG A 101 -6.33 -6.70 27.04
CA ARG A 101 -5.69 -7.93 26.51
C ARG A 101 -6.28 -9.24 27.04
N SER A 102 -7.47 -9.63 26.57
CA SER A 102 -8.10 -10.93 26.86
C SER A 102 -8.11 -11.87 25.64
N PRO A 103 -7.56 -13.11 25.74
CA PRO A 103 -7.62 -14.13 24.68
C PRO A 103 -9.05 -14.53 24.28
N ARG A 104 -9.99 -14.46 25.22
CA ARG A 104 -11.41 -14.80 25.00
C ARG A 104 -12.10 -13.77 24.09
N ARG A 105 -11.64 -12.51 24.12
CA ARG A 105 -12.10 -11.43 23.21
C ARG A 105 -11.43 -11.49 21.84
N ALA A 106 -10.22 -12.05 21.72
CA ALA A 106 -9.53 -12.20 20.43
C ALA A 106 -10.26 -13.18 19.48
N ARG A 107 -10.84 -14.27 20.00
CA ARG A 107 -11.60 -15.23 19.16
C ARG A 107 -12.90 -14.63 18.61
N ALA A 108 -13.51 -13.68 19.32
CA ALA A 108 -14.72 -12.99 18.86
C ALA A 108 -14.46 -12.08 17.65
N VAL A 109 -13.21 -11.66 17.42
CA VAL A 109 -12.81 -10.79 16.30
C VAL A 109 -12.85 -11.53 14.97
N ILE A 110 -12.52 -12.83 14.95
CA ILE A 110 -12.44 -13.64 13.72
C ILE A 110 -13.82 -13.84 13.06
N GLY A 111 -14.89 -13.81 13.86
CA GLY A 111 -16.27 -13.98 13.38
C GLY A 111 -17.04 -12.68 13.15
N ASP A 112 -16.45 -11.51 13.42
CA ASP A 112 -17.13 -10.23 13.23
C ASP A 112 -17.18 -9.88 11.74
N SER A 113 -18.39 -9.71 11.19
CA SER A 113 -18.60 -9.39 9.78
C SER A 113 -17.90 -8.09 9.35
N ARG A 114 -17.70 -7.15 10.26
CA ARG A 114 -16.98 -5.90 10.01
C ARG A 114 -15.49 -6.17 9.81
N VAL A 115 -14.91 -7.06 10.62
CA VAL A 115 -13.51 -7.49 10.51
C VAL A 115 -13.29 -8.27 9.22
N LEU A 116 -14.17 -9.24 8.92
CA LEU A 116 -14.13 -10.01 7.68
C LEU A 116 -14.24 -9.12 6.44
N GLY A 117 -15.13 -8.12 6.48
CA GLY A 117 -15.22 -7.13 5.42
C GLY A 117 -13.92 -6.34 5.24
N LEU A 118 -13.30 -5.88 6.33
CA LEU A 118 -12.03 -5.13 6.28
C LEU A 118 -10.89 -6.01 5.73
N MET A 119 -10.82 -7.27 6.16
CA MET A 119 -9.87 -8.25 5.65
C MET A 119 -10.05 -8.46 4.14
N PHE A 120 -11.30 -8.61 3.69
CA PHE A 120 -11.61 -8.82 2.28
C PHE A 120 -11.27 -7.59 1.41
N VAL A 121 -11.60 -6.38 1.86
CA VAL A 121 -11.26 -5.15 1.14
C VAL A 121 -9.75 -4.98 1.02
N TYR A 122 -9.01 -5.21 2.11
CA TYR A 122 -7.56 -5.13 2.05
C TYR A 122 -6.93 -6.23 1.18
N PHE A 123 -7.49 -7.44 1.21
CA PHE A 123 -7.13 -8.52 0.29
C PHE A 123 -7.36 -8.13 -1.16
N ALA A 124 -8.50 -7.54 -1.50
CA ALA A 124 -8.82 -7.06 -2.84
C ALA A 124 -7.83 -5.98 -3.32
N ILE A 125 -7.38 -5.09 -2.42
CA ILE A 125 -6.34 -4.12 -2.72
C ILE A 125 -4.99 -4.83 -2.99
N GLN A 126 -4.56 -5.71 -2.08
CA GLN A 126 -3.26 -6.38 -2.18
C GLN A 126 -3.15 -7.31 -3.39
N ILE A 127 -4.18 -8.11 -3.67
CA ILE A 127 -4.18 -8.99 -4.85
C ILE A 127 -4.12 -8.18 -6.15
N SER A 128 -4.70 -6.98 -6.18
CA SER A 128 -4.60 -6.05 -7.32
C SER A 128 -3.18 -5.52 -7.50
N VAL A 129 -2.51 -5.13 -6.41
CA VAL A 129 -1.09 -4.70 -6.43
C VAL A 129 -0.24 -5.80 -7.06
N TYR A 130 -0.30 -7.01 -6.49
CA TYR A 130 0.52 -8.13 -6.95
C TYR A 130 0.18 -8.58 -8.37
N GLY A 131 -1.11 -8.58 -8.73
CA GLY A 131 -1.56 -8.89 -10.09
C GLY A 131 -0.91 -7.99 -11.12
N VAL A 132 -0.91 -6.67 -10.87
CA VAL A 132 -0.24 -5.70 -11.76
C VAL A 132 1.27 -5.86 -11.72
N THR A 133 1.89 -6.03 -10.53
CA THR A 133 3.34 -6.23 -10.42
C THR A 133 3.84 -7.40 -11.26
N PHE A 134 3.12 -8.53 -11.25
CA PHE A 134 3.54 -9.72 -11.99
C PHE A 134 3.16 -9.69 -13.47
N TRP A 135 2.03 -9.07 -13.81
CA TRP A 135 1.56 -9.03 -15.21
C TRP A 135 2.22 -7.93 -16.04
N LEU A 136 2.56 -6.80 -15.43
CA LEU A 136 3.03 -5.60 -16.13
C LEU A 136 4.24 -5.88 -17.03
N PRO A 137 5.31 -6.58 -16.60
CA PRO A 137 6.46 -6.85 -17.47
C PRO A 137 6.08 -7.70 -18.69
N ALA A 138 5.22 -8.70 -18.51
CA ALA A 138 4.77 -9.58 -19.60
C ALA A 138 3.88 -8.84 -20.61
N LEU A 139 3.08 -7.87 -20.15
CA LEU A 139 2.30 -7.00 -21.02
C LEU A 139 3.20 -6.04 -21.81
N VAL A 140 4.17 -5.41 -21.14
CA VAL A 140 5.09 -4.44 -21.75
C VAL A 140 6.02 -5.12 -22.76
N GLY A 141 6.46 -6.36 -22.48
CA GLY A 141 7.27 -7.15 -23.42
C GLY A 141 6.56 -7.54 -24.71
N ARG A 142 5.23 -7.35 -24.82
CA ARG A 142 4.47 -7.53 -26.08
C ARG A 142 4.47 -6.28 -26.96
N ILE A 143 5.04 -5.17 -26.51
CA ILE A 143 5.16 -3.94 -27.30
C ILE A 143 6.41 -4.06 -28.17
N ASP A 144 6.20 -4.13 -29.48
CA ASP A 144 7.29 -4.24 -30.45
C ASP A 144 8.26 -3.05 -30.37
N GLY A 145 9.56 -3.34 -30.53
CA GLY A 145 10.62 -2.33 -30.58
C GLY A 145 11.10 -1.81 -29.23
N LEU A 146 10.55 -2.29 -28.10
CA LEU A 146 11.13 -2.04 -26.78
C LEU A 146 12.26 -3.04 -26.50
N GLY A 147 13.50 -2.56 -26.37
CA GLY A 147 14.58 -3.33 -25.73
C GLY A 147 14.38 -3.41 -24.20
N ASP A 148 15.23 -4.17 -23.51
CA ASP A 148 15.13 -4.41 -22.06
C ASP A 148 15.04 -3.12 -21.22
N VAL A 149 15.81 -2.10 -21.60
CA VAL A 149 15.79 -0.77 -20.98
C VAL A 149 14.42 -0.09 -21.17
N GLY A 150 13.86 -0.17 -22.38
CA GLY A 150 12.54 0.39 -22.69
C GLY A 150 11.42 -0.29 -21.89
N ILE A 151 11.50 -1.61 -21.71
CA ILE A 151 10.58 -2.36 -20.86
C ILE A 151 10.63 -1.85 -19.42
N GLY A 152 11.85 -1.61 -18.89
CA GLY A 152 12.05 -1.05 -17.55
C GLY A 152 11.41 0.32 -17.34
N PHE A 153 11.61 1.25 -18.29
CA PHE A 153 11.00 2.60 -18.23
C PHE A 153 9.47 2.57 -18.33
N VAL A 154 8.92 1.80 -19.27
CA VAL A 154 7.46 1.70 -19.43
C VAL A 154 6.84 1.03 -18.20
N SER A 155 7.51 0.04 -17.61
CA SER A 155 7.08 -0.62 -16.38
C SER A 155 7.18 0.27 -15.15
N ALA A 156 7.91 1.39 -15.20
CA ALA A 156 7.96 2.38 -14.12
C ALA A 156 6.72 3.29 -14.09
N LEU A 157 6.07 3.50 -15.24
CA LEU A 157 4.97 4.48 -15.39
C LEU A 157 3.82 4.24 -14.41
N PRO A 158 3.27 3.02 -14.25
CA PRO A 158 2.15 2.82 -13.32
C PRO A 158 2.50 3.19 -11.88
N TRP A 159 3.75 3.01 -11.46
CA TRP A 159 4.20 3.34 -10.10
C TRP A 159 4.30 4.84 -9.85
N VAL A 160 4.55 5.65 -10.88
CA VAL A 160 4.44 7.12 -10.80
C VAL A 160 3.00 7.51 -10.49
N PHE A 161 2.02 6.91 -11.18
CA PHE A 161 0.60 7.16 -10.92
C PHE A 161 0.16 6.60 -9.56
N ALA A 162 0.74 5.49 -9.13
CA ALA A 162 0.54 4.95 -7.80
C ALA A 162 0.97 5.94 -6.70
N LEU A 163 2.13 6.58 -6.87
CA LEU A 163 2.61 7.62 -5.97
C LEU A 163 1.66 8.83 -5.93
N LEU A 164 1.14 9.26 -7.10
CA LEU A 164 0.11 10.30 -7.16
C LEU A 164 -1.15 9.88 -6.38
N GLY A 165 -1.58 8.62 -6.49
CA GLY A 165 -2.72 8.09 -5.74
C GLY A 165 -2.52 8.16 -4.23
N VAL A 166 -1.33 7.78 -3.74
CA VAL A 166 -0.97 7.82 -2.31
C VAL A 166 -1.00 9.24 -1.74
N VAL A 167 -0.79 10.27 -2.57
CA VAL A 167 -0.86 11.67 -2.14
C VAL A 167 -2.26 12.25 -2.29
N ILE A 168 -2.89 12.06 -3.45
CA ILE A 168 -4.14 12.74 -3.84
C ILE A 168 -5.35 12.17 -3.09
N LEU A 169 -5.47 10.84 -2.97
CA LEU A 169 -6.66 10.23 -2.38
C LEU A 169 -6.79 10.49 -0.87
N PRO A 170 -5.71 10.39 -0.05
CA PRO A 170 -5.77 10.82 1.35
C PRO A 170 -6.05 12.31 1.50
N TRP A 171 -5.39 13.17 0.71
CA TRP A 171 -5.67 14.61 0.74
C TRP A 171 -7.13 14.93 0.44
N TYR A 172 -7.71 14.26 -0.56
CA TYR A 172 -9.12 14.40 -0.92
C TYR A 172 -10.05 13.87 0.19
N SER A 173 -9.68 12.75 0.83
CA SER A 173 -10.38 12.21 1.99
C SER A 173 -10.39 13.18 3.17
N ASP A 174 -9.26 13.82 3.46
CA ASP A 174 -9.12 14.75 4.58
C ASP A 174 -9.90 16.05 4.32
N ARG A 175 -9.88 16.54 3.07
CA ARG A 175 -10.60 17.77 2.68
C ARG A 175 -12.11 17.60 2.67
N THR A 176 -12.60 16.45 2.24
CA THR A 176 -14.04 16.14 2.24
C THR A 176 -14.55 15.69 3.61
N GLY A 177 -13.66 15.18 4.47
CA GLY A 177 -14.04 14.49 5.70
C GLY A 177 -14.72 13.14 5.46
N ASP A 178 -14.88 12.71 4.20
CA ASP A 178 -15.44 11.42 3.83
C ASP A 178 -14.30 10.46 3.48
N ARG A 179 -14.23 9.34 4.21
CA ARG A 179 -13.28 8.25 3.94
C ARG A 179 -13.84 7.23 2.96
N ARG A 180 -15.17 7.16 2.81
CA ARG A 180 -15.86 6.16 1.98
C ARG A 180 -15.79 6.51 0.51
N GLY A 181 -16.03 7.76 0.15
CA GLY A 181 -15.94 8.25 -1.23
C GLY A 181 -14.60 7.96 -1.89
N PRO A 182 -13.48 8.46 -1.33
CA PRO A 182 -12.14 8.23 -1.89
C PRO A 182 -11.79 6.75 -2.02
N LEU A 183 -12.09 5.93 -1.00
CA LEU A 183 -11.81 4.50 -1.04
C LEU A 183 -12.63 3.77 -2.13
N ARG A 184 -13.91 4.13 -2.31
CA ARG A 184 -14.75 3.58 -3.39
C ARG A 184 -14.24 4.00 -4.75
N ILE A 185 -13.93 5.29 -4.93
CA ILE A 185 -13.36 5.82 -6.18
C ILE A 185 -12.08 5.07 -6.51
N ALA A 186 -11.18 4.90 -5.53
CA ALA A 186 -9.93 4.20 -5.70
C ALA A 186 -10.13 2.75 -6.20
N LEU A 187 -11.02 1.98 -5.56
CA LEU A 187 -11.31 0.61 -5.98
C LEU A 187 -12.00 0.54 -7.35
N VAL A 188 -12.88 1.48 -7.68
CA VAL A 188 -13.49 1.56 -9.02
C VAL A 188 -12.43 1.86 -10.09
N LEU A 189 -11.52 2.79 -9.83
CA LEU A 189 -10.38 3.07 -10.72
C LEU A 189 -9.48 1.84 -10.88
N THR A 190 -9.26 1.08 -9.80
CA THR A 190 -8.59 -0.22 -9.86
C THR A 190 -9.29 -1.18 -10.81
N VAL A 191 -10.60 -1.39 -10.66
CA VAL A 191 -11.38 -2.28 -11.52
C VAL A 191 -11.32 -1.85 -12.99
N VAL A 192 -11.59 -0.57 -13.26
CA VAL A 192 -11.57 -0.02 -14.62
C VAL A 192 -10.19 -0.16 -15.26
N GLY A 193 -9.13 0.14 -14.52
CA GLY A 193 -7.77 0.02 -15.00
C GLY A 193 -7.33 -1.42 -15.26
N LEU A 194 -7.71 -2.36 -14.37
CA LEU A 194 -7.42 -3.80 -14.56
C LEU A 194 -8.16 -4.36 -15.78
N LEU A 195 -9.44 -4.00 -15.97
CA LEU A 195 -10.20 -4.41 -17.14
C LEU A 195 -9.63 -3.81 -18.43
N GLY A 196 -9.25 -2.54 -18.41
CA GLY A 196 -8.58 -1.90 -19.54
C GLY A 196 -7.23 -2.55 -19.85
N GLY A 197 -6.49 -2.99 -18.82
CA GLY A 197 -5.23 -3.73 -18.97
C GLY A 197 -5.35 -5.08 -19.69
N VAL A 198 -6.56 -5.64 -19.78
CA VAL A 198 -6.84 -6.89 -20.51
C VAL A 198 -7.52 -6.64 -21.84
N LEU A 199 -8.47 -5.71 -21.89
CA LEU A 199 -9.32 -5.49 -23.05
C LEU A 199 -8.67 -4.63 -24.14
N LEU A 200 -7.65 -3.85 -23.80
CA LEU A 200 -7.00 -2.92 -24.71
C LEU A 200 -5.70 -3.51 -25.30
N PRO A 201 -5.25 -3.01 -26.47
CA PRO A 201 -3.92 -3.30 -27.00
C PRO A 201 -2.79 -2.92 -26.02
N PRO A 202 -1.56 -3.46 -26.19
CA PRO A 202 -0.48 -3.33 -25.20
C PRO A 202 -0.19 -1.88 -24.72
N VAL A 203 -0.10 -0.91 -25.64
CA VAL A 203 0.17 0.49 -25.29
C VAL A 203 -0.95 1.14 -24.45
N PRO A 204 -2.23 1.16 -24.91
CA PRO A 204 -3.33 1.69 -24.10
C PRO A 204 -3.62 0.84 -22.85
N ALA A 205 -3.27 -0.45 -22.84
CA ALA A 205 -3.36 -1.30 -21.66
C ALA A 205 -2.40 -0.83 -20.54
N VAL A 206 -1.18 -0.40 -20.87
CA VAL A 206 -0.26 0.20 -19.88
C VAL A 206 -0.87 1.47 -19.28
N ALA A 207 -1.48 2.33 -20.09
CA ALA A 207 -2.17 3.52 -19.59
C ALA A 207 -3.33 3.17 -18.66
N ALA A 208 -4.10 2.12 -18.96
CA ALA A 208 -5.14 1.61 -18.07
C ALA A 208 -4.56 1.07 -16.75
N LEU A 209 -3.40 0.39 -16.78
CA LEU A 209 -2.71 -0.06 -15.56
C LEU A 209 -2.17 1.11 -14.72
N CYS A 210 -1.82 2.26 -15.32
CA CYS A 210 -1.54 3.48 -14.56
C CYS A 210 -2.75 3.94 -13.74
N VAL A 211 -3.96 3.89 -14.32
CA VAL A 211 -5.21 4.18 -13.60
C VAL A 211 -5.45 3.15 -12.49
N ALA A 212 -5.18 1.87 -12.77
CA ALA A 212 -5.30 0.83 -11.75
C ALA A 212 -4.38 1.09 -10.55
N ALA A 213 -3.12 1.43 -10.84
CA ALA A 213 -2.07 1.69 -9.86
C ALA A 213 -2.34 2.92 -8.99
N PHE A 214 -2.86 4.00 -9.59
CA PHE A 214 -3.39 5.14 -8.86
C PHE A 214 -4.45 4.70 -7.83
N GLY A 215 -5.38 3.84 -8.26
CA GLY A 215 -6.45 3.32 -7.41
C GLY A 215 -5.94 2.44 -6.27
N PHE A 216 -5.27 1.32 -6.57
CA PHE A 216 -4.99 0.31 -5.54
C PHE A 216 -3.98 0.80 -4.50
N LEU A 217 -2.98 1.58 -4.91
CA LEU A 217 -1.94 2.03 -3.98
C LEU A 217 -2.43 3.24 -3.19
N GLY A 218 -3.18 4.14 -3.83
CA GLY A 218 -3.84 5.26 -3.15
C GLY A 218 -4.98 4.84 -2.21
N ALA A 219 -5.61 3.69 -2.43
CA ALA A 219 -6.59 3.11 -1.51
C ALA A 219 -5.98 2.74 -0.15
N GLN A 220 -4.71 2.32 -0.10
CA GLN A 220 -4.06 1.83 1.13
C GLN A 220 -4.01 2.84 2.28
N PRO A 221 -3.49 4.06 2.11
CA PRO A 221 -3.45 5.05 3.18
C PRO A 221 -4.85 5.42 3.67
N VAL A 222 -5.82 5.57 2.77
CA VAL A 222 -7.23 5.83 3.15
C VAL A 222 -7.80 4.66 3.92
N PHE A 223 -7.59 3.43 3.46
CA PHE A 223 -8.04 2.20 4.12
C PHE A 223 -7.45 2.05 5.52
N TRP A 224 -6.20 2.43 5.78
CA TRP A 224 -5.63 2.27 7.13
C TRP A 224 -6.16 3.29 8.16
N THR A 225 -6.84 4.35 7.71
CA THR A 225 -7.60 5.24 8.62
C THR A 225 -8.94 4.65 9.05
N VAL A 226 -9.40 3.62 8.35
CA VAL A 226 -10.75 3.07 8.45
C VAL A 226 -10.87 2.11 9.65
N PRO A 227 -10.11 1.02 9.83
CA PRO A 227 -10.27 0.10 10.97
C PRO A 227 -10.41 0.75 12.37
N PRO A 228 -9.63 1.81 12.71
CA PRO A 228 -9.76 2.50 14.01
C PRO A 228 -11.10 3.20 14.25
N THR A 229 -11.92 3.44 13.22
CA THR A 229 -13.23 4.09 13.36
C THR A 229 -14.41 3.11 13.48
N ILE A 230 -14.24 1.79 13.31
CA ILE A 230 -15.30 0.78 13.60
C ILE A 230 -15.01 0.00 14.87
N LEU A 231 -13.72 -0.25 15.11
CA LEU A 231 -13.26 -1.12 16.17
C LEU A 231 -12.69 -0.24 17.28
N ALA A 232 -12.72 -0.69 18.53
CA ALA A 232 -12.14 0.03 19.65
C ALA A 232 -11.34 -0.92 20.57
N GLY A 233 -10.34 -0.37 21.25
CA GLY A 233 -9.53 -1.10 22.23
C GLY A 233 -8.89 -2.35 21.65
N ILE A 234 -9.13 -3.51 22.30
CA ILE A 234 -8.51 -4.77 21.87
C ILE A 234 -8.94 -5.25 20.49
N GLN A 235 -10.16 -4.93 20.04
CA GLN A 235 -10.62 -5.41 18.75
C GLN A 235 -9.74 -4.87 17.62
N ILE A 236 -9.28 -3.61 17.69
CA ILE A 236 -8.32 -3.05 16.72
C ILE A 236 -7.00 -3.83 16.77
N ALA A 237 -6.43 -4.01 17.98
CA ALA A 237 -5.10 -4.61 18.14
C ALA A 237 -5.03 -6.06 17.63
N ALA A 238 -6.11 -6.82 17.78
CA ALA A 238 -6.22 -8.17 17.23
C ALA A 238 -6.53 -8.17 15.72
N THR A 239 -7.22 -7.15 15.21
CA THR A 239 -7.65 -7.07 13.81
C THR A 239 -6.54 -6.63 12.87
N ILE A 240 -5.69 -5.68 13.26
CA ILE A 240 -4.62 -5.15 12.38
C ILE A 240 -3.72 -6.27 11.82
N PRO A 241 -3.20 -7.20 12.65
CA PRO A 241 -2.40 -8.32 12.13
C PRO A 241 -3.19 -9.27 11.23
N LEU A 242 -4.47 -9.51 11.52
CA LEU A 242 -5.34 -10.37 10.71
C LEU A 242 -5.59 -9.75 9.33
N ILE A 243 -5.86 -8.45 9.25
CA ILE A 243 -6.00 -7.72 8.00
C ILE A 243 -4.71 -7.81 7.20
N SER A 244 -3.56 -7.44 7.79
CA SER A 244 -2.29 -7.46 7.07
C SER A 244 -1.90 -8.86 6.61
N GLY A 245 -2.06 -9.87 7.47
CA GLY A 245 -1.77 -11.26 7.14
C GLY A 245 -2.64 -11.77 5.99
N PHE A 246 -3.96 -11.54 6.08
CA PHE A 246 -4.88 -11.96 5.03
C PHE A 246 -4.65 -11.19 3.72
N GLY A 247 -4.35 -9.89 3.79
CA GLY A 247 -3.97 -9.09 2.63
C GLY A 247 -2.75 -9.65 1.90
N ASN A 248 -1.71 -10.03 2.64
CA ASN A 248 -0.50 -10.60 2.05
C ASN A 248 -0.73 -12.00 1.43
N LEU A 249 -1.70 -12.78 1.93
CA LEU A 249 -2.13 -14.00 1.23
C LEU A 249 -2.62 -13.72 -0.20
N GLY A 250 -3.09 -12.50 -0.48
CA GLY A 250 -3.42 -12.05 -1.82
C GLY A 250 -2.27 -12.18 -2.82
N GLY A 251 -1.01 -12.06 -2.40
CA GLY A 251 0.14 -12.25 -3.29
C GLY A 251 0.38 -13.71 -3.67
N PHE A 252 0.09 -14.64 -2.75
CA PHE A 252 0.11 -16.07 -3.04
C PHE A 252 -1.08 -16.47 -3.92
N VAL A 253 -2.30 -16.11 -3.49
CA VAL A 253 -3.53 -16.42 -4.20
C VAL A 253 -3.52 -15.79 -5.59
N GLY A 254 -3.06 -14.54 -5.73
CA GLY A 254 -2.95 -13.85 -7.01
C GLY A 254 -2.09 -14.63 -8.00
N ARG A 255 -0.89 -15.06 -7.62
CA ARG A 255 -0.02 -15.87 -8.50
C ARG A 255 -0.64 -17.23 -8.84
N TYR A 256 -1.24 -17.90 -7.86
CA TYR A 256 -1.91 -19.18 -8.09
C TYR A 256 -3.09 -19.04 -9.05
N VAL A 257 -3.95 -18.04 -8.85
CA VAL A 257 -5.10 -17.75 -9.73
C VAL A 257 -4.62 -17.43 -11.15
N MET A 258 -3.60 -16.58 -11.30
CA MET A 258 -3.03 -16.25 -12.60
C MET A 258 -2.54 -17.51 -13.33
N GLY A 259 -1.75 -18.36 -12.65
CA GLY A 259 -1.22 -19.59 -13.25
C GLY A 259 -2.29 -20.65 -13.54
N ALA A 260 -3.26 -20.84 -12.63
CA ALA A 260 -4.36 -21.78 -12.83
C ALA A 260 -5.23 -21.36 -14.03
N VAL A 261 -5.56 -20.07 -14.14
CA VAL A 261 -6.35 -19.57 -15.27
C VAL A 261 -5.56 -19.64 -16.57
N GLU A 262 -4.27 -19.32 -16.55
CA GLU A 262 -3.41 -19.46 -17.73
C GLU A 262 -3.34 -20.91 -18.23
N SER A 263 -3.21 -21.87 -17.31
CA SER A 263 -3.17 -23.31 -17.65
C SER A 263 -4.48 -23.82 -18.27
N GLY A 264 -5.63 -23.28 -17.87
CA GLY A 264 -6.94 -23.71 -18.37
C GLY A 264 -7.43 -22.95 -19.61
N THR A 265 -7.03 -21.69 -19.78
CA THR A 265 -7.52 -20.82 -20.87
C THR A 265 -6.48 -20.61 -21.98
N GLY A 266 -5.21 -20.95 -21.75
CA GLY A 266 -4.10 -20.64 -22.65
C GLY A 266 -3.76 -19.14 -22.71
N SER A 267 -4.43 -18.31 -21.91
CA SER A 267 -4.24 -16.86 -21.88
C SER A 267 -4.02 -16.40 -20.45
N GLY A 268 -2.82 -15.91 -20.15
CA GLY A 268 -2.54 -15.32 -18.83
C GLY A 268 -3.42 -14.09 -18.52
N ALA A 269 -4.08 -13.50 -19.51
CA ALA A 269 -4.97 -12.35 -19.33
C ALA A 269 -6.23 -12.72 -18.53
N GLY A 270 -6.59 -14.01 -18.49
CA GLY A 270 -7.75 -14.50 -17.74
C GLY A 270 -7.65 -14.24 -16.23
N GLY A 271 -6.44 -14.29 -15.66
CA GLY A 271 -6.26 -14.07 -14.22
C GLY A 271 -6.56 -12.63 -13.79
N LEU A 272 -6.30 -11.64 -14.65
CA LEU A 272 -6.63 -10.24 -14.39
C LEU A 272 -8.14 -9.99 -14.30
N TYR A 273 -8.97 -10.71 -15.05
CA TYR A 273 -10.43 -10.63 -14.90
C TYR A 273 -10.89 -11.09 -13.51
N VAL A 274 -10.29 -12.16 -12.98
CA VAL A 274 -10.61 -12.65 -11.63
C VAL A 274 -10.20 -11.61 -10.59
N ILE A 275 -9.01 -11.03 -10.72
CA ILE A 275 -8.53 -9.97 -9.83
C ILE A 275 -9.46 -8.74 -9.91
N ALA A 276 -9.87 -8.33 -11.11
CA ALA A 276 -10.82 -7.23 -11.30
C ALA A 276 -12.19 -7.54 -10.66
N ALA A 277 -12.68 -8.77 -10.75
CA ALA A 277 -13.92 -9.20 -10.10
C ALA A 277 -13.81 -9.15 -8.57
N ILE A 278 -12.68 -9.58 -8.00
CA ILE A 278 -12.41 -9.48 -6.56
C ILE A 278 -12.33 -8.00 -6.12
N ALA A 279 -11.66 -7.15 -6.91
CA ALA A 279 -11.61 -5.71 -6.66
C ALA A 279 -13.00 -5.07 -6.70
N ALA A 280 -13.85 -5.47 -7.65
CA ALA A 280 -15.23 -5.00 -7.76
C ALA A 280 -16.08 -5.45 -6.57
N ALA A 281 -15.96 -6.71 -6.13
CA ALA A 281 -16.58 -7.18 -4.91
C ALA A 281 -16.10 -6.38 -3.68
N GLY A 282 -14.82 -6.05 -3.61
CA GLY A 282 -14.26 -5.18 -2.58
C GLY A 282 -14.92 -3.80 -2.56
N ALA A 283 -15.11 -3.19 -3.74
CA ALA A 283 -15.80 -1.90 -3.87
C ALA A 283 -17.25 -1.97 -3.36
N VAL A 284 -17.97 -3.06 -3.64
CA VAL A 284 -19.32 -3.31 -3.13
C VAL A 284 -19.31 -3.45 -1.60
N VAL A 285 -18.38 -4.22 -1.03
CA VAL A 285 -18.27 -4.38 0.43
C VAL A 285 -18.05 -3.04 1.13
N VAL A 286 -17.24 -2.14 0.54
CA VAL A 286 -17.03 -0.80 1.10
C VAL A 286 -18.32 0.00 1.19
N THR A 287 -19.28 -0.19 0.29
CA THR A 287 -20.60 0.50 0.36
C THR A 287 -21.45 0.01 1.52
N GLY A 288 -21.30 -1.26 1.92
CA GLY A 288 -22.06 -1.87 3.03
C GLY A 288 -21.55 -1.51 4.42
N PHE A 289 -20.38 -0.86 4.54
CA PHE A 289 -19.92 -0.40 5.85
C PHE A 289 -20.76 0.79 6.34
N HIS A 290 -21.64 0.53 7.30
CA HIS A 290 -22.28 1.58 8.10
C HIS A 290 -21.31 2.08 9.17
N TRP A 291 -20.50 3.10 8.83
CA TRP A 291 -19.65 3.80 9.80
C TRP A 291 -20.51 4.68 10.71
N VAL A 292 -20.68 4.27 11.96
CA VAL A 292 -21.12 5.16 13.05
C VAL A 292 -19.92 6.04 13.39
N GLY A 293 -20.04 7.34 13.16
CA GLY A 293 -18.97 8.28 13.43
C GLY A 293 -18.68 9.23 12.26
N GLN A 294 -19.72 9.85 11.70
CA GLN A 294 -19.53 11.25 11.33
C GLN A 294 -19.39 12.00 12.66
N THR A 295 -18.17 12.20 13.14
CA THR A 295 -17.92 13.42 13.90
C THR A 295 -18.12 14.56 12.91
N THR A 296 -19.37 15.01 12.79
CA THR A 296 -19.64 16.40 12.49
C THR A 296 -18.76 17.20 13.43
N ARG A 297 -17.61 17.68 12.93
CA ARG A 297 -16.79 18.68 13.61
C ARG A 297 -17.75 19.73 14.11
N THR A 298 -17.80 19.94 15.40
CA THR A 298 -18.62 21.01 15.96
C THR A 298 -18.15 22.33 15.34
N PRO A 299 -19.05 23.31 15.10
CA PRO A 299 -18.68 24.59 14.49
C PRO A 299 -17.47 25.26 15.14
N ALA A 300 -17.25 25.02 16.43
CA ALA A 300 -16.11 25.47 17.23
C ALA A 300 -14.73 24.93 16.73
N GLU A 301 -14.62 23.64 16.41
CA GLU A 301 -13.34 23.05 15.94
C GLU A 301 -12.96 23.53 14.53
N ARG A 302 -13.94 23.94 13.73
CA ARG A 302 -13.70 24.59 12.43
C ARG A 302 -13.20 26.01 12.59
N THR A 303 -13.68 26.75 13.60
CA THR A 303 -13.29 28.15 13.81
C THR A 303 -11.85 28.26 14.31
N GLU A 304 -11.38 27.31 15.13
CA GLU A 304 -9.99 27.28 15.60
C GLU A 304 -8.98 27.01 14.49
N ASP A 305 -9.24 26.05 13.59
CA ASP A 305 -8.31 25.73 12.48
C ASP A 305 -8.29 26.84 11.41
N ASP A 306 -9.44 27.49 11.16
CA ASP A 306 -9.51 28.65 10.26
C ASP A 306 -8.81 29.88 10.87
N ALA A 307 -8.90 30.08 12.19
CA ALA A 307 -8.16 31.13 12.89
C ALA A 307 -6.64 30.89 12.85
N HIS A 308 -6.19 29.64 13.03
CA HIS A 308 -4.78 29.28 12.92
C HIS A 308 -4.21 29.39 11.49
N ARG A 309 -5.05 29.20 10.46
CA ARG A 309 -4.66 29.42 9.06
C ARG A 309 -4.65 30.88 8.64
N ALA A 310 -5.50 31.71 9.23
CA ALA A 310 -5.49 33.16 8.98
C ALA A 310 -4.27 33.88 9.60
N LEU A 311 -3.56 33.22 10.52
CA LEU A 311 -2.37 33.74 11.21
C LEU A 311 -1.04 33.25 10.60
N ARG A 312 -1.07 32.50 9.50
CA ARG A 312 0.12 32.08 8.72
C ARG A 312 0.12 32.74 7.35
#